data_AF-A0A068TKE1-F1
#
_entry.id   AF-A0A068TKE1-F1
#
_cell.length_a   1.000
_cell.length_b   1.000
_cell.length_c   1.000
_cell.angle_alpha   90.00
_cell.angle_beta   90.00
_cell.angle_gamma   90.00
#
_symmetry.space_group_name_H-M   'P 1'
#
loop_
_entity.id
_entity.type
_entity.pdbx_description
1 polymer ?
#
loop_
_entity_poly.entity_id
_entity_poly.type
_entity_poly.pdbx_seq_one_letter_code
_entity_poly.pdbx_strand_id
1 'polypeptide(L)'
;MSALISVLRQAIQRSSDATVEGRQRIYASARRAVERLLTRADMPAGDGSLLIQLHRLDEAIKEIEREFSADDRDHTGLQLDGNLPDLSTERRQRRSRVKNST
;
A
#
# COMPACT_ATOMS: atom_id res chain seq x y z
N MET A 1 -18.04 0.20 0.50
CA MET A 1 -16.88 1.10 0.72
C MET A 1 -17.36 2.34 1.44
N SER A 2 -16.74 2.73 2.56
CA SER A 2 -17.17 3.89 3.37
C SER A 2 -16.80 5.20 2.69
N ALA A 3 -17.70 6.20 2.70
CA ALA A 3 -17.43 7.52 2.13
C ALA A 3 -16.19 8.21 2.76
N LEU A 4 -15.96 7.98 4.06
CA LEU A 4 -14.80 8.48 4.80
C LEU A 4 -13.48 7.92 4.24
N ILE A 5 -13.48 6.64 3.88
CA ILE A 5 -12.31 5.96 3.32
C ILE A 5 -11.98 6.55 1.95
N SER A 6 -12.99 6.76 1.11
CA SER A 6 -12.82 7.37 -0.22
C SER A 6 -12.24 8.79 -0.13
N VAL A 7 -12.71 9.60 0.82
CA VAL A 7 -12.21 10.98 1.02
C VAL A 7 -10.75 10.97 1.47
N LEU A 8 -10.41 10.14 2.45
CA LEU A 8 -9.03 10.05 2.94
C LEU A 8 -8.08 9.52 1.85
N ARG A 9 -8.48 8.50 1.11
CA ARG A 9 -7.70 7.97 -0.02
C ARG A 9 -7.46 9.04 -1.08
N GLN A 10 -8.49 9.80 -1.45
CA GLN A 10 -8.36 10.88 -2.43
C GLN A 10 -7.47 12.01 -1.93
N ALA A 11 -7.54 12.35 -0.63
CA ALA A 11 -6.66 13.35 -0.03
C ALA A 11 -5.19 12.93 -0.09
N ILE A 12 -4.90 11.65 0.17
CA ILE A 12 -3.55 11.09 0.05
C ILE A 12 -3.09 11.10 -1.41
N GLN A 13 -3.93 10.67 -2.37
CA GLN A 13 -3.59 10.67 -3.79
C GLN A 13 -3.34 12.06 -4.37
N ARG A 14 -3.98 13.09 -3.79
CA ARG A 14 -3.75 14.50 -4.15
C ARG A 14 -2.55 15.11 -3.43
N SER A 15 -2.04 14.46 -2.38
CA SER A 15 -0.85 14.89 -1.65
C SER A 15 0.37 14.76 -2.55
N SER A 16 1.22 15.77 -2.58
CA SER A 16 2.56 15.66 -3.15
C SER A 16 3.51 14.83 -2.28
N ASP A 17 3.10 14.54 -1.04
CA ASP A 17 3.87 13.81 -0.03
C ASP A 17 3.15 12.48 0.27
N ALA A 18 3.57 11.43 -0.43
CA ALA A 18 3.04 10.07 -0.28
C ALA A 18 3.70 9.27 0.84
N THR A 19 4.64 9.89 1.58
CA THR A 19 5.33 9.25 2.72
C THR A 19 4.36 8.94 3.85
N VAL A 20 4.80 8.08 4.78
CA VAL A 20 4.04 7.78 6.00
C VAL A 20 3.74 9.07 6.77
N GLU A 21 4.72 9.97 6.88
CA GLU A 21 4.59 11.27 7.52
C GLU A 21 3.57 12.17 6.82
N GLY A 22 3.58 12.20 5.49
CA GLY A 22 2.59 12.91 4.68
C GLY A 22 1.16 12.45 4.96
N ARG A 23 0.95 11.13 4.99
CA ARG A 23 -0.35 10.51 5.33
C ARG A 23 -0.78 10.83 6.77
N GLN A 24 0.14 10.77 7.74
CA GLN A 24 -0.17 11.10 9.13
C GLN A 24 -0.66 12.56 9.30
N ARG A 25 -0.10 13.52 8.55
CA ARG A 25 -0.58 14.91 8.57
C ARG A 25 -2.02 15.04 8.06
N ILE A 26 -2.39 14.24 7.06
CA ILE A 26 -3.75 14.19 6.50
C ILE A 26 -4.72 13.62 7.56
N TYR A 27 -4.35 12.54 8.23
CA TYR A 27 -5.16 11.95 9.31
C TYR A 27 -5.36 12.91 10.48
N ALA A 28 -4.30 13.60 10.92
CA ALA A 28 -4.38 14.60 11.97
C ALA A 28 -5.31 15.77 11.56
N SER A 29 -5.26 16.16 10.29
CA SER A 29 -6.15 17.19 9.75
C SER A 29 -7.61 16.75 9.71
N ALA A 30 -7.88 15.49 9.34
CA ALA A 30 -9.22 14.91 9.35
C ALA A 30 -9.80 14.85 10.77
N ARG A 31 -9.02 14.44 11.77
CA ARG A 31 -9.44 14.43 13.19
C ARG A 31 -9.86 15.83 13.65
N ARG A 32 -9.01 16.83 13.41
CA ARG A 32 -9.31 18.24 13.72
C ARG A 32 -10.52 18.79 12.97
N ALA A 33 -10.82 18.29 11.77
CA ALA A 33 -12.00 18.70 11.02
C ALA A 33 -13.28 18.14 11.63
N VAL A 34 -13.27 16.86 12.03
CA VAL A 34 -14.39 16.19 12.71
C VAL A 34 -14.67 16.85 14.06
N GLU A 35 -13.63 17.11 14.85
CA GLU A 35 -13.76 17.84 16.12
C GLU A 35 -14.40 19.21 15.90
N ARG A 36 -13.89 20.00 14.94
CA ARG A 36 -14.44 21.33 14.62
C ARG A 36 -15.88 21.29 14.14
N LEU A 37 -16.26 20.30 13.33
CA LEU A 37 -17.63 20.11 12.84
C LEU A 37 -18.59 19.83 14.00
N LEU A 38 -18.19 18.96 14.93
CA LEU A 38 -19.01 18.59 16.07
C LEU A 38 -19.11 19.73 17.10
N THR A 39 -18.03 20.49 17.31
CA THR A 39 -18.06 21.70 18.14
C THR A 39 -18.89 22.83 17.53
N ARG A 40 -18.84 23.02 16.20
CA ARG A 40 -19.59 24.11 15.52
C ARG A 40 -21.06 23.81 15.32
N ALA A 41 -21.44 22.55 15.20
CA ALA A 41 -22.83 22.18 14.94
C ALA A 41 -23.77 22.45 16.12
N ASP A 42 -23.24 22.90 17.28
CA ASP A 42 -23.96 22.99 18.55
C ASP A 42 -24.81 21.72 18.82
N MET A 43 -24.34 20.59 18.27
CA MET A 43 -24.93 19.30 18.52
C MET A 43 -24.69 19.09 20.00
N PRO A 44 -25.74 18.87 20.81
CA PRO A 44 -25.55 18.54 22.21
C PRO A 44 -24.60 17.35 22.19
N ALA A 45 -23.39 17.59 22.68
CA ALA A 45 -22.36 16.59 22.82
C ALA A 45 -22.86 15.66 23.91
N GLY A 46 -23.83 14.80 23.58
CA GLY A 46 -23.94 13.54 24.30
C GLY A 46 -22.57 12.91 24.11
N ASP A 47 -21.83 12.74 25.21
CA ASP A 47 -20.40 12.37 25.22
C ASP A 47 -20.06 11.18 24.29
N GLY A 48 -21.06 10.35 23.95
CA GLY A 48 -20.94 9.27 22.98
C GLY A 48 -20.82 9.67 21.50
N SER A 49 -21.40 10.79 21.04
CA SER A 49 -21.44 11.10 19.59
C SER A 49 -20.06 11.44 19.03
N LEU A 50 -19.27 12.26 19.73
CA LEU A 50 -17.90 12.59 19.34
C LEU A 50 -16.99 11.35 19.36
N LEU A 51 -17.06 10.57 20.44
CA LEU A 51 -16.27 9.35 20.59
C LEU A 51 -16.60 8.32 19.50
N ILE A 52 -17.88 8.18 19.11
CA ILE A 52 -18.29 7.28 18.02
C ILE A 52 -17.78 7.77 16.66
N GLN A 53 -17.80 9.09 16.40
CA GLN A 53 -17.33 9.63 15.12
C GLN A 53 -15.81 9.55 14.98
N LEU A 54 -15.07 9.86 16.05
CA LEU A 54 -13.61 9.62 16.11
C LEU A 54 -13.30 8.13 16.01
N HIS A 55 -14.11 7.32 16.70
CA HIS A 55 -14.35 5.90 16.51
C HIS A 55 -14.15 5.42 15.07
N ARG A 56 -15.13 5.84 14.26
CA ARG A 56 -15.27 5.49 12.85
C ARG A 56 -14.14 6.02 11.99
N LEU A 57 -13.63 7.21 12.30
CA LEU A 57 -12.47 7.77 11.61
C LEU A 57 -11.22 6.91 11.84
N ASP A 58 -11.01 6.42 13.06
CA ASP A 58 -9.86 5.56 13.38
C ASP A 58 -9.92 4.20 12.69
N GLU A 59 -11.09 3.59 12.62
CA GLU A 59 -11.26 2.35 11.86
C GLU A 59 -11.03 2.58 10.35
N ALA A 60 -11.50 3.70 9.79
CA ALA A 60 -11.23 4.06 8.40
C ALA A 60 -9.73 4.29 8.13
N ILE A 61 -9.01 4.93 9.05
CA ILE A 61 -7.56 5.13 8.94
C ILE A 61 -6.83 3.78 8.95
N LYS A 62 -7.20 2.85 9.85
CA LYS A 62 -6.60 1.51 9.90
C LYS A 62 -6.82 0.73 8.61
N GLU A 63 -8.01 0.84 8.00
CA GLU A 63 -8.32 0.18 6.73
C GLU A 63 -7.43 0.73 5.60
N ILE A 64 -7.28 2.05 5.51
CA ILE A 64 -6.41 2.70 4.51
C ILE A 64 -4.94 2.32 4.73
N GLU A 65 -4.44 2.36 5.97
CA GLU A 65 -3.05 1.99 6.23
C GLU A 65 -2.78 0.51 5.90
N ARG A 66 -3.77 -0.38 6.04
CA ARG A 66 -3.63 -1.76 5.54
C ARG A 66 -3.52 -1.83 4.02
N GLU A 67 -4.27 -1.01 3.29
CA GLU A 67 -4.17 -0.93 1.83
C GLU A 67 -2.79 -0.43 1.39
N PHE A 68 -2.34 0.70 1.94
CA PHE A 68 -1.02 1.26 1.62
C PHE A 68 0.15 0.39 2.12
N SER A 69 -0.03 -0.35 3.22
CA SER A 69 0.98 -1.30 3.70
C SER A 69 1.02 -2.60 2.89
N ALA A 70 -0.09 -3.00 2.25
CA ALA A 70 -0.10 -4.13 1.32
C ALA A 70 0.58 -3.76 0.00
N ASP A 71 0.32 -2.54 -0.50
CA ASP A 71 0.95 -1.99 -1.71
C ASP A 71 2.49 -2.01 -1.63
N ASP A 72 3.06 -1.73 -0.45
CA ASP A 72 4.52 -1.75 -0.22
C ASP A 72 5.11 -3.18 -0.23
N ARG A 73 4.32 -4.21 0.15
CA ARG A 73 4.73 -5.62 0.09
C ARG A 73 4.61 -6.21 -1.31
N ASP A 74 3.66 -5.75 -2.10
CA ASP A 74 3.49 -6.20 -3.48
C ASP A 74 4.55 -5.57 -4.41
N HIS A 75 5.03 -4.35 -4.11
CA HIS A 75 6.18 -3.76 -4.81
C HIS A 75 7.53 -4.37 -4.42
N THR A 76 7.66 -4.98 -3.24
CA THR A 76 8.85 -5.79 -2.90
C THR A 76 8.74 -7.26 -3.36
N GLY A 77 7.60 -7.67 -3.93
CA GLY A 77 7.38 -9.02 -4.45
C GLY A 77 7.75 -9.25 -5.92
N LEU A 78 8.09 -8.20 -6.68
CA LEU A 78 8.32 -8.30 -8.13
C LEU A 78 9.56 -7.53 -8.60
N GLN A 79 10.76 -7.91 -8.13
CA GLN A 79 11.99 -7.70 -8.90
C GLN A 79 13.08 -8.70 -8.53
N LEU A 80 12.79 -10.01 -8.64
CA LEU A 80 13.84 -10.95 -9.03
C LEU A 80 13.73 -11.12 -10.54
N ASP A 81 14.50 -10.25 -11.20
CA ASP A 81 14.75 -10.21 -12.63
C ASP A 81 15.03 -11.62 -13.16
N GLY A 82 14.13 -12.11 -14.00
CA GLY A 82 14.35 -13.31 -14.78
C GLY A 82 15.26 -12.99 -15.95
N ASN A 83 16.55 -13.33 -15.87
CA ASN A 83 17.35 -13.79 -17.01
C ASN A 83 18.74 -14.30 -16.58
N LEU A 84 18.82 -15.57 -16.22
CA LEU A 84 20.08 -16.31 -16.41
C LEU A 84 20.06 -16.82 -17.85
N PRO A 85 20.88 -16.30 -18.78
CA PRO A 85 21.07 -16.99 -20.04
C PRO A 85 21.85 -18.27 -19.74
N ASP A 86 21.22 -19.42 -20.00
CA ASP A 86 21.87 -20.72 -20.06
C ASP A 86 22.88 -20.71 -21.23
N LEU A 87 24.08 -20.19 -20.96
CA LEU A 87 25.21 -20.20 -21.90
C LEU A 87 26.05 -21.46 -21.71
N SER A 88 25.40 -22.62 -21.76
CA SER A 88 26.09 -23.91 -21.79
C SER A 88 25.53 -24.84 -22.86
N THR A 89 25.20 -24.27 -24.03
CA THR A 89 25.12 -25.05 -25.25
C THR A 89 26.15 -24.57 -26.25
N GLU A 90 26.84 -25.55 -26.84
CA GLU A 90 27.67 -25.45 -28.04
C GLU A 90 29.19 -25.24 -27.88
N ARG A 91 29.87 -26.32 -27.45
CA ARG A 91 31.08 -26.75 -28.17
C ARG A 91 30.94 -28.16 -28.71
N ARG A 92 30.65 -28.18 -30.02
CA ARG A 92 31.02 -29.18 -31.03
C ARG A 92 30.49 -30.59 -30.89
N GLN A 93 29.45 -30.83 -31.67
CA GLN A 93 29.30 -32.06 -32.44
C GLN A 93 30.61 -32.43 -33.16
N ARG A 94 31.00 -33.71 -33.10
CA ARG A 94 31.17 -34.57 -34.30
C ARG A 94 31.49 -36.02 -33.89
N ARG A 95 30.54 -36.91 -34.19
CA ARG A 95 30.68 -38.24 -34.86
C ARG A 95 32.12 -38.78 -34.96
N SER A 96 32.46 -40.04 -34.69
CA SER A 96 31.78 -41.29 -35.03
C SER A 96 32.58 -42.49 -34.52
N ARG A 97 31.86 -43.52 -34.08
CA ARG A 97 32.24 -44.93 -33.96
C ARG A 97 33.20 -45.43 -35.07
N VAL A 98 34.39 -45.95 -34.73
CA VAL A 98 35.08 -47.04 -35.46
C VAL A 98 35.95 -47.84 -34.47
N LYS A 99 35.79 -49.18 -34.53
CA LYS A 99 36.62 -50.23 -33.91
C LYS A 99 37.96 -50.33 -34.65
N ASN A 100 39.05 -50.76 -34.00
CA ASN A 100 39.95 -51.86 -34.42
C ASN A 100 41.38 -51.77 -33.82
N SER A 101 41.85 -52.95 -33.40
CA SER A 101 43.19 -53.50 -33.12
C SER A 101 44.46 -52.66 -33.15
N THR A 102 45.34 -52.96 -32.19
CA THR A 102 46.67 -53.53 -32.46
C THR A 102 46.94 -54.62 -31.42
#